data_AF-A0A834AGF7-F1
#
_entry.id   AF-A0A834AGF7-F1
#
_cell.length_a   1.000
_cell.length_b   1.000
_cell.length_c   1.000
_cell.angle_alpha   90.00
_cell.angle_beta   90.00
_cell.angle_gamma   90.00
#
_symmetry.space_group_name_H-M   'P 1'
#
loop_
_entity.id
_entity.type
_entity.pdbx_description
1 polymer ?
#
loop_
_entity_poly.entity_id
_entity_poly.type
_entity_poly.pdbx_seq_one_letter_code
_entity_poly.pdbx_strand_id
1 'polypeptide(L)'
;MTESQKGKPANITDSLSNRSLIVTTILEEPYVLFKKSDKPLYGNDRFEGYCIDLLRELSTILGFTYEIRLVEDGKYGAQDDANGQWNGMVRELIDHKADLAVAPLAITYVREKVIDFSKPFMTLGISILYRKPNGTNPGVFSFLNPLSPDIWMYILLAYLGVSCVLFVIASKKWWIEFLLAAI
;
A
#
# COMPACT_ATOMS: atom_id res chain seq x y z
N MET A 1 0.05 45.06 35.20
CA MET A 1 0.74 43.78 35.44
C MET A 1 -0.23 42.90 36.21
N THR A 2 -0.99 42.06 35.50
CA THR A 2 -1.94 41.11 36.09
C THR A 2 -1.38 39.72 35.81
N GLU A 3 -0.96 39.06 36.87
CA GLU A 3 -0.27 37.77 36.85
C GLU A 3 -1.30 36.65 36.66
N SER A 4 -1.19 35.94 35.54
CA SER A 4 -2.01 34.79 35.18
C SER A 4 -1.63 33.59 36.04
N GLN A 5 -2.50 33.19 36.95
CA GLN A 5 -2.42 31.94 37.71
C GLN A 5 -2.43 30.74 36.73
N LYS A 6 -1.24 30.22 36.43
CA LYS A 6 -1.07 28.99 35.64
C LYS A 6 -1.32 27.80 36.56
N GLY A 7 -2.49 27.16 36.42
CA GLY A 7 -2.85 25.95 37.16
C GLY A 7 -1.76 24.88 37.02
N LYS A 8 -1.34 24.32 38.15
CA LYS A 8 -0.42 23.18 38.28
C LYS A 8 -0.97 22.00 37.45
N PRO A 9 -0.17 21.35 36.57
CA PRO A 9 -0.65 20.16 35.87
C PRO A 9 -0.92 19.07 36.91
N ALA A 10 -2.17 18.61 36.99
CA ALA A 10 -2.49 17.39 37.71
C ALA A 10 -1.64 16.26 37.12
N ASN A 11 -1.04 15.40 37.96
CA ASN A 11 -0.35 14.20 37.47
C ASN A 11 -1.39 13.32 36.76
N ILE A 12 -1.43 13.38 35.42
CA ILE A 12 -2.43 12.71 34.57
C ILE A 12 -2.44 11.19 34.83
N THR A 13 -1.30 10.63 35.21
CA THR A 13 -1.13 9.22 35.60
C THR A 13 -2.01 8.80 36.78
N ASP A 14 -2.30 9.70 37.72
CA ASP A 14 -3.18 9.36 38.86
C ASP A 14 -4.66 9.34 38.43
N SER A 15 -5.03 10.05 37.36
CA SER A 15 -6.42 10.23 36.93
C SER A 15 -7.04 9.02 36.20
N LEU A 16 -6.22 8.17 35.59
CA LEU A 16 -6.66 7.02 34.79
C LEU A 16 -6.45 5.68 35.50
N SER A 17 -5.69 5.68 36.58
CA SER A 17 -5.45 4.48 37.39
C SER A 17 -6.78 3.87 37.86
N ASN A 18 -6.94 2.56 37.69
CA ASN A 18 -8.16 1.78 38.03
C ASN A 18 -9.45 2.15 37.28
N ARG A 19 -9.38 2.83 36.13
CA ARG A 19 -10.55 2.96 35.24
C ARG A 19 -10.55 1.87 34.18
N SER A 20 -11.73 1.31 33.92
CA SER A 20 -11.96 0.39 32.79
C SER A 20 -12.55 1.17 31.63
N LEU A 21 -11.79 1.33 30.55
CA LEU A 21 -12.20 2.04 29.35
C LEU A 21 -12.80 1.07 28.33
N ILE A 22 -13.93 1.45 27.74
CA ILE A 22 -14.49 0.76 26.57
C ILE A 22 -13.77 1.30 25.33
N VAL A 23 -13.02 0.42 24.67
CA VAL A 23 -12.24 0.77 23.48
C VAL A 23 -12.95 0.23 22.25
N THR A 24 -13.46 1.13 21.40
CA THR A 24 -14.01 0.75 20.10
C THR A 24 -12.90 0.64 19.05
N THR A 25 -13.02 -0.36 18.19
CA THR A 25 -12.13 -0.58 17.05
C THR A 25 -12.87 -1.21 15.88
N ILE A 26 -12.19 -1.29 14.74
CA ILE A 26 -12.61 -1.98 13.53
C ILE A 26 -11.57 -3.05 13.16
N LEU A 27 -11.99 -4.12 12.48
CA LEU A 27 -11.08 -5.12 11.92
C LEU A 27 -10.44 -4.56 10.64
N GLU A 28 -9.12 -4.43 10.64
CA GLU A 28 -8.33 -3.90 9.52
C GLU A 28 -6.91 -4.47 9.61
N GLU A 29 -6.45 -5.19 8.59
CA GLU A 29 -5.08 -5.72 8.58
C GLU A 29 -4.08 -4.62 8.22
N PRO A 30 -2.89 -4.54 8.86
CA PRO A 30 -2.37 -5.37 9.95
C PRO A 30 -2.63 -4.78 11.36
N TYR A 31 -3.60 -3.87 11.49
CA TYR A 31 -3.83 -3.07 12.69
C TYR A 31 -4.60 -3.84 13.77
N VAL A 32 -5.71 -4.48 13.41
CA VAL A 32 -6.54 -5.29 14.29
C VAL A 32 -7.10 -6.47 13.50
N LEU A 33 -6.75 -7.67 13.94
CA LEU A 33 -7.16 -8.95 13.37
C LEU A 33 -7.69 -9.85 14.48
N PHE A 34 -8.46 -10.87 14.09
CA PHE A 34 -8.70 -11.99 14.99
C PHE A 34 -7.43 -12.83 15.12
N LYS A 35 -7.05 -13.09 16.37
CA LYS A 35 -5.91 -13.94 16.70
C LYS A 35 -6.20 -15.39 16.33
N LYS A 36 -5.32 -16.00 15.54
CA LYS A 36 -5.41 -17.42 15.18
C LYS A 36 -4.97 -18.27 16.37
N SER A 37 -5.85 -19.15 16.85
CA SER A 37 -5.54 -20.08 17.94
C SER A 37 -6.38 -21.34 17.83
N ASP A 38 -5.80 -22.48 18.22
CA ASP A 38 -6.50 -23.76 18.32
C ASP A 38 -7.47 -23.80 19.51
N LYS A 39 -7.32 -22.88 20.47
CA LYS A 39 -8.18 -22.77 21.65
C LYS A 39 -9.16 -21.60 21.49
N PRO A 40 -10.38 -21.70 22.01
CA PRO A 40 -11.30 -20.58 22.01
C PRO A 40 -10.74 -19.46 22.89
N LEU A 41 -10.60 -18.27 22.29
CA LEU A 41 -10.16 -17.05 22.97
C LEU A 41 -11.38 -16.21 23.35
N TYR A 42 -11.29 -15.47 24.45
CA TYR A 42 -12.39 -14.65 24.99
C TYR A 42 -11.91 -13.24 25.33
N GLY A 43 -12.83 -12.28 25.34
CA GLY A 43 -12.52 -10.89 25.67
C GLY A 43 -11.49 -10.28 24.72
N ASN A 44 -10.49 -9.60 25.30
CA ASN A 44 -9.45 -8.87 24.56
C ASN A 44 -8.46 -9.81 23.85
N ASP A 45 -8.25 -11.02 24.36
CA ASP A 45 -7.26 -11.96 23.82
C ASP A 45 -7.62 -12.48 22.43
N ARG A 46 -8.86 -12.25 21.99
CA ARG A 46 -9.35 -12.58 20.64
C ARG A 46 -8.69 -11.76 19.54
N PHE A 47 -8.06 -10.65 19.88
CA PHE A 47 -7.52 -9.71 18.90
C PHE A 47 -5.99 -9.64 18.94
N GLU A 48 -5.39 -9.43 17.79
CA GLU A 48 -3.96 -9.14 17.63
C GLU A 48 -3.74 -8.09 16.54
N GLY A 49 -2.55 -7.46 16.51
CA GLY A 49 -2.19 -6.47 15.51
C GLY A 49 -1.59 -5.20 16.11
N TYR A 50 -1.15 -4.30 15.24
CA TYR A 50 -0.41 -3.10 15.63
C TYR A 50 -1.16 -2.22 16.65
N CYS A 51 -2.46 -1.99 16.44
CA CYS A 51 -3.27 -1.15 17.33
C CYS A 51 -3.52 -1.83 18.69
N ILE A 52 -3.57 -3.16 18.72
CA ILE A 52 -3.75 -3.94 19.95
C ILE A 52 -2.49 -3.86 20.82
N ASP A 53 -1.32 -4.00 20.21
CA ASP A 53 -0.04 -3.88 20.91
C ASP A 53 0.16 -2.44 21.42
N LEU A 54 -0.16 -1.43 20.60
CA LEU A 54 -0.14 -0.03 21.02
C LEU A 54 -1.05 0.23 22.23
N LEU A 55 -2.29 -0.25 22.20
CA LEU A 55 -3.23 -0.11 23.32
C LEU A 55 -2.71 -0.78 24.59
N ARG A 56 -2.10 -1.97 24.46
CA ARG A 56 -1.49 -2.68 25.59
C ARG A 56 -0.35 -1.88 26.24
N GLU A 57 0.54 -1.31 25.44
CA GLU A 57 1.62 -0.46 25.94
C GLU A 57 1.07 0.80 26.62
N LEU A 58 0.09 1.48 26.01
CA LEU A 58 -0.56 2.64 26.61
C LEU A 58 -1.21 2.31 27.96
N SER A 59 -1.90 1.16 28.05
CA SER A 59 -2.54 0.71 29.28
C SER A 59 -1.52 0.43 30.39
N THR A 60 -0.35 -0.10 30.03
CA THR A 60 0.74 -0.42 30.98
C THR A 60 1.38 0.86 31.51
N ILE A 61 1.58 1.86 30.65
CA ILE A 61 2.21 3.14 31.04
C ILE A 61 1.25 4.00 31.87
N LEU A 62 -0.04 4.03 31.52
CA LEU A 62 -1.04 4.91 32.12
C LEU A 62 -1.86 4.24 33.23
N GLY A 63 -1.78 2.91 33.38
CA GLY A 63 -2.41 2.16 34.46
C GLY A 63 -3.94 2.00 34.36
N PHE A 64 -4.52 2.12 33.17
CA PHE A 64 -5.94 1.86 32.94
C PHE A 64 -6.17 0.41 32.49
N THR A 65 -7.35 -0.13 32.78
CA THR A 65 -7.83 -1.39 32.19
C THR A 65 -8.75 -1.07 31.01
N TYR A 66 -8.96 -2.02 30.10
CA TYR A 66 -9.79 -1.78 28.93
C TYR A 66 -10.54 -3.03 28.47
N GLU A 67 -11.63 -2.81 27.74
CA GLU A 67 -12.39 -3.84 27.03
C GLU A 67 -12.45 -3.45 25.55
N ILE A 68 -12.00 -4.35 24.67
CA ILE A 68 -12.06 -4.14 23.22
C ILE A 68 -13.44 -4.55 22.71
N ARG A 69 -14.11 -3.63 22.02
CA ARG A 69 -15.35 -3.87 21.29
C ARG A 69 -15.18 -3.52 19.82
N LEU A 70 -15.77 -4.34 18.96
CA LEU A 70 -15.88 -4.01 17.55
C LEU A 70 -17.04 -3.05 17.37
N VAL A 71 -16.83 -2.02 16.55
CA VAL A 71 -17.89 -1.10 16.12
C VAL A 71 -19.04 -1.88 15.49
N GLU A 72 -20.27 -1.57 15.91
CA GLU A 72 -21.45 -2.39 15.56
C GLU A 72 -21.73 -2.43 14.06
N ASP A 73 -21.52 -1.32 13.36
CA ASP A 73 -21.84 -1.17 11.94
C ASP A 73 -20.64 -1.40 10.99
N GLY A 74 -19.46 -1.70 11.55
CA GLY A 74 -18.23 -1.90 10.78
C GLY A 74 -17.71 -0.63 10.08
N LYS A 75 -18.07 0.57 10.53
CA LYS A 75 -17.67 1.84 9.88
C LYS A 75 -16.76 2.68 10.77
N TYR A 76 -15.86 3.43 10.13
CA TYR A 76 -15.00 4.40 10.81
C TYR A 76 -15.79 5.58 11.40
N GLY A 77 -16.85 5.99 10.71
CA GLY A 77 -17.65 7.15 11.06
C GLY A 77 -17.62 8.21 9.97
N ALA A 78 -18.80 8.44 9.41
CA ALA A 78 -19.11 9.46 8.43
C ALA A 78 -20.39 10.18 8.86
N GLN A 79 -20.46 11.47 8.53
CA GLN A 79 -21.67 12.25 8.71
C GLN A 79 -22.59 12.01 7.51
N ASP A 80 -23.86 11.74 7.79
CA ASP A 80 -24.91 11.69 6.77
C ASP A 80 -25.32 13.11 6.39
N ASP A 81 -25.21 13.44 5.09
CA ASP A 81 -25.50 14.79 4.56
C ASP A 81 -26.97 15.19 4.74
N ALA A 82 -27.89 14.23 4.82
CA ALA A 82 -29.33 14.51 4.87
C ALA A 82 -29.80 14.98 6.26
N ASN A 83 -29.25 14.40 7.33
CA ASN A 83 -29.69 14.63 8.71
C ASN A 83 -28.57 15.11 9.65
N GLY A 84 -27.33 15.16 9.18
CA GLY A 84 -26.15 15.56 9.95
C GLY A 84 -25.73 14.55 11.02
N GLN A 85 -26.30 13.35 11.05
CA GLN A 85 -26.00 12.32 12.04
C GLN A 85 -24.71 11.58 11.69
N TRP A 86 -23.96 11.22 12.72
CA TRP A 86 -22.77 10.39 12.59
C TRP A 86 -23.10 8.92 12.73
N ASN A 87 -22.29 8.06 12.11
CA ASN A 87 -22.28 6.61 12.32
C ASN A 87 -20.90 6.11 12.80
N GLY A 88 -20.73 4.79 12.87
CA GLY A 88 -19.45 4.15 13.17
C GLY A 88 -18.81 4.54 14.50
N MET A 89 -17.49 4.34 14.57
CA MET A 89 -16.72 4.63 15.78
C MET A 89 -16.86 6.10 16.23
N VAL A 90 -16.93 7.04 15.29
CA VAL A 90 -17.16 8.46 15.64
C VAL A 90 -18.47 8.65 16.40
N ARG A 91 -19.56 7.99 15.97
CA ARG A 91 -20.84 8.07 16.68
C ARG A 91 -20.78 7.42 18.05
N GLU A 92 -20.10 6.28 18.19
CA GLU A 92 -19.93 5.61 19.47
C GLU A 92 -19.21 6.48 20.50
N LEU A 93 -18.24 7.30 20.07
CA LEU A 93 -17.58 8.29 20.92
C LEU A 93 -18.49 9.46 21.28
N ILE A 94 -19.25 10.00 20.32
CA ILE A 94 -20.21 11.11 20.56
C ILE A 94 -21.29 10.70 21.57
N ASP A 95 -21.81 9.48 21.43
CA ASP A 95 -22.85 8.94 22.31
C ASP A 95 -22.29 8.39 23.63
N HIS A 96 -20.97 8.46 23.86
CA HIS A 96 -20.28 7.84 25.00
C HIS A 96 -20.56 6.34 25.17
N LYS A 97 -20.83 5.64 24.06
CA LYS A 97 -20.88 4.17 24.03
C LYS A 97 -19.50 3.55 24.13
N ALA A 98 -18.48 4.28 23.67
CA ALA A 98 -17.07 3.98 23.83
C ALA A 98 -16.35 5.17 24.44
N ASP A 99 -15.33 4.91 25.26
CA ASP A 99 -14.51 5.94 25.91
C ASP A 99 -13.30 6.34 25.04
N LEU A 100 -12.84 5.41 24.20
CA LEU A 100 -11.67 5.59 23.35
C LEU A 100 -11.84 4.82 22.04
N ALA A 101 -11.34 5.36 20.94
CA ALA A 101 -11.19 4.62 19.68
C ALA A 101 -9.71 4.42 19.37
N VAL A 102 -9.28 3.17 19.22
CA VAL A 102 -7.90 2.82 18.82
C VAL A 102 -7.95 2.02 17.53
N ALA A 103 -7.80 2.73 16.41
CA ALA A 103 -7.93 2.20 15.07
C ALA A 103 -7.10 3.06 14.08
N PRO A 104 -6.89 2.61 12.83
CA PRO A 104 -6.31 3.44 11.76
C PRO A 104 -7.31 4.51 11.27
N LEU A 105 -7.73 5.40 12.18
CA LEU A 105 -8.70 6.46 11.91
C LEU A 105 -7.99 7.73 11.44
N ALA A 106 -8.25 8.12 10.19
CA ALA A 106 -7.72 9.38 9.65
C ALA A 106 -8.30 10.59 10.39
N ILE A 107 -7.42 11.48 10.83
CA ILE A 107 -7.76 12.79 11.41
C ILE A 107 -8.23 13.70 10.28
N THR A 108 -9.49 14.14 10.34
CA THR A 108 -10.07 15.06 9.35
C THR A 108 -10.74 16.22 10.08
N TYR A 109 -10.80 17.37 9.41
CA TYR A 109 -11.43 18.58 9.96
C TYR A 109 -12.89 18.36 10.41
N VAL A 110 -13.65 17.56 9.67
CA VAL A 110 -15.06 17.31 9.99
C VAL A 110 -15.20 16.45 11.25
N ARG A 111 -14.30 15.47 11.46
CA ARG A 111 -14.29 14.63 12.66
C ARG A 111 -13.80 15.38 13.90
N GLU A 112 -12.78 16.22 13.74
CA GLU A 112 -12.20 17.03 14.84
C GLU A 112 -13.22 18.02 15.44
N LYS A 113 -14.29 18.37 14.72
CA LYS A 113 -15.37 19.20 15.25
C LYS A 113 -16.26 18.51 16.28
N VAL A 114 -16.28 17.18 16.30
CA VAL A 114 -17.22 16.40 17.12
C VAL A 114 -16.52 15.47 18.10
N ILE A 115 -15.25 15.16 17.86
CA ILE A 115 -14.40 14.36 18.75
C ILE A 115 -12.99 14.96 18.79
N ASP A 116 -12.32 14.80 19.92
CA ASP A 116 -10.93 15.21 20.07
C ASP A 116 -9.97 14.10 19.61
N PHE A 117 -8.86 14.50 19.00
CA PHE A 117 -7.78 13.60 18.59
C PHE A 117 -6.52 13.84 19.41
N SER A 118 -5.75 12.77 19.61
CA SER A 118 -4.36 12.88 20.07
C SER A 118 -3.44 13.31 18.93
N LYS A 119 -2.15 13.49 19.24
CA LYS A 119 -1.14 13.64 18.18
C LYS A 119 -1.06 12.35 17.36
N PRO A 120 -0.96 12.43 16.03
CA PRO A 120 -0.89 11.25 15.18
C PRO A 120 0.33 10.40 15.55
N PHE A 121 0.12 9.09 15.71
CA PHE A 121 1.20 8.12 15.99
C PHE A 121 1.83 7.57 14.71
N MET A 122 1.18 7.74 13.56
CA MET A 122 1.68 7.32 12.24
C MET A 122 1.32 8.41 11.21
N THR A 123 2.29 8.74 10.34
CA THR A 123 2.04 9.65 9.21
C THR A 123 1.88 8.81 7.95
N LEU A 124 0.68 8.81 7.37
CA LEU A 124 0.37 8.15 6.10
C LEU A 124 0.14 9.22 5.03
N GLY A 125 0.53 8.93 3.80
CA GLY A 125 0.34 9.79 2.64
C GLY A 125 -0.34 9.04 1.49
N ILE A 126 -0.93 9.79 0.57
CA ILE A 126 -1.53 9.22 -0.64
C ILE A 126 -0.41 8.62 -1.50
N SER A 127 -0.55 7.35 -1.87
CA SER A 127 0.39 6.64 -2.74
C SER A 127 -0.37 5.98 -3.89
N ILE A 128 0.26 5.90 -5.06
CA ILE A 128 -0.30 5.24 -6.23
C ILE A 128 0.29 3.83 -6.29
N LEU A 129 -0.57 2.84 -6.09
CA LEU A 129 -0.22 1.45 -6.32
C LEU A 129 -0.51 1.09 -7.78
N TYR A 130 0.50 0.65 -8.52
CA TYR A 130 0.34 0.15 -9.87
C TYR A 130 0.94 -1.25 -9.99
N ARG A 131 0.33 -2.10 -10.84
CA ARG A 131 0.86 -3.44 -11.09
C ARG A 131 2.21 -3.33 -11.76
N LYS A 132 3.24 -3.96 -11.18
CA LYS A 132 4.56 -4.11 -11.81
C LYS A 132 4.35 -4.66 -13.23
N PRO A 133 4.85 -3.99 -14.28
CA PRO A 133 4.65 -4.46 -15.63
C PRO A 133 5.38 -5.80 -15.75
N ASN A 134 4.74 -6.77 -16.38
CA ASN A 134 5.41 -8.02 -16.70
C ASN A 134 6.54 -7.67 -17.67
N GLY A 135 7.80 -7.81 -17.24
CA GLY A 135 8.93 -7.66 -18.15
C GLY A 135 8.78 -8.67 -19.28
N THR A 136 8.82 -8.19 -20.53
CA THR A 136 8.96 -9.10 -21.67
C THR A 136 10.33 -9.76 -21.56
N ASN A 137 10.36 -11.04 -21.22
CA ASN A 137 11.61 -11.80 -21.29
C ASN A 137 12.13 -11.73 -22.73
N PRO A 138 13.39 -11.32 -22.95
CA PRO A 138 13.94 -11.30 -24.30
C PRO A 138 13.88 -12.72 -24.85
N GLY A 139 13.11 -12.92 -25.92
CA GLY A 139 13.04 -14.21 -26.61
C GLY A 139 14.42 -14.59 -27.16
N VAL A 140 14.59 -15.85 -27.56
CA VAL A 140 15.85 -16.37 -28.13
C VAL A 140 16.35 -15.57 -29.35
N PHE A 141 15.47 -14.83 -30.02
CA PHE A 141 15.77 -13.93 -31.14
C PHE A 141 15.94 -12.46 -30.74
N SER A 142 16.05 -12.13 -29.44
CA SER A 142 16.18 -10.75 -28.99
C SER A 142 17.46 -10.07 -29.48
N PHE A 143 18.44 -10.83 -29.95
CA PHE A 143 19.64 -10.30 -30.62
C PHE A 143 19.35 -9.74 -32.02
N LEU A 144 18.22 -10.09 -32.65
CA LEU A 144 17.76 -9.54 -33.93
C LEU A 144 16.95 -8.23 -33.77
N ASN A 145 16.37 -7.99 -32.58
CA ASN A 145 15.62 -6.77 -32.24
C ASN A 145 16.34 -5.42 -32.45
N PRO A 146 17.68 -5.28 -32.32
CA PRO A 146 18.32 -3.99 -32.58
C PRO A 146 18.21 -3.54 -34.05
N LEU A 147 17.77 -4.42 -34.96
CA LEU A 147 17.63 -4.13 -36.38
C LEU A 147 16.20 -4.44 -36.87
N SER A 148 15.61 -3.53 -37.65
CA SER A 148 14.28 -3.74 -38.23
C SER A 148 14.27 -4.98 -39.15
N PRO A 149 13.16 -5.77 -39.19
CA PRO A 149 13.00 -6.86 -40.14
C PRO A 149 13.28 -6.49 -41.60
N ASP A 150 12.99 -5.23 -41.98
CA ASP A 150 13.23 -4.75 -43.34
C ASP A 150 14.73 -4.72 -43.69
N ILE A 151 15.58 -4.36 -42.73
CA ILE A 151 17.02 -4.29 -42.98
C ILE A 151 17.61 -5.70 -43.08
N TRP A 152 17.08 -6.67 -42.32
CA TRP A 152 17.41 -8.08 -42.50
C TRP A 152 17.06 -8.57 -43.91
N MET A 153 15.90 -8.16 -44.44
CA MET A 153 15.52 -8.45 -45.83
C MET A 153 16.47 -7.81 -46.84
N TYR A 154 16.87 -6.55 -46.63
CA TYR A 154 17.84 -5.87 -47.51
C TYR A 154 19.23 -6.51 -47.47
N ILE A 155 19.70 -6.96 -46.31
CA ILE A 155 20.97 -7.71 -46.18
C ILE A 155 20.90 -9.00 -47.00
N LEU A 156 19.81 -9.76 -46.90
CA LEU A 156 19.62 -10.99 -47.66
C LEU A 156 19.55 -10.71 -49.18
N LEU A 157 18.82 -9.68 -49.60
CA LEU A 157 18.71 -9.31 -51.01
C LEU A 157 20.06 -8.82 -51.58
N ALA A 158 20.79 -8.01 -50.82
CA ALA A 158 22.11 -7.53 -51.19
C ALA A 158 23.11 -8.70 -51.31
N TYR A 159 23.07 -9.66 -50.38
CA TYR A 159 23.88 -10.87 -50.43
C TYR A 159 23.61 -11.68 -51.71
N LEU A 160 22.34 -11.93 -52.04
CA LEU A 160 21.96 -12.61 -53.28
C LEU A 160 22.38 -11.81 -54.51
N GLY A 161 22.17 -10.49 -54.51
CA GLY A 161 22.57 -9.61 -55.61
C GLY A 161 24.07 -9.65 -55.88
N VAL A 162 24.89 -9.52 -54.84
CA VAL A 162 26.37 -9.63 -54.95
C VAL A 162 26.78 -11.01 -55.44
N SER A 163 26.16 -12.08 -54.93
CA SER A 163 26.41 -13.45 -55.40
C SER A 163 26.10 -13.62 -56.89
N CYS A 164 24.96 -13.11 -57.36
CA CYS A 164 24.59 -13.12 -58.78
C CYS A 164 25.59 -12.35 -59.65
N VAL A 165 26.00 -11.15 -59.24
CA VAL A 165 26.97 -10.34 -59.99
C VAL A 165 28.31 -11.04 -60.08
N LEU A 166 28.81 -11.59 -58.97
CA LEU A 166 30.06 -12.36 -58.95
C LEU A 166 29.99 -13.60 -59.86
N PHE A 167 28.85 -14.31 -59.87
CA PHE A 167 28.65 -15.46 -60.75
C PHE A 167 28.68 -15.08 -62.24
N VAL A 168 28.06 -13.96 -62.61
CA VAL A 168 28.10 -13.46 -64.00
C VAL A 168 29.53 -13.08 -64.40
N ILE A 169 30.29 -12.42 -63.52
CA ILE A 169 31.69 -12.05 -63.81
C ILE A 169 32.56 -13.30 -63.94
N ALA A 170 32.43 -14.25 -63.02
CA ALA A 170 33.20 -15.50 -63.04
C ALA A 170 32.88 -16.34 -64.28
N SER A 171 31.61 -16.47 -64.65
CA SER A 171 31.21 -17.22 -65.85
C SER A 171 31.71 -16.56 -67.15
N LYS A 172 31.68 -15.22 -67.24
CA LYS A 172 32.24 -14.47 -68.38
C LYS A 172 33.76 -14.60 -68.45
N LYS A 173 34.47 -14.53 -67.32
CA LYS A 173 35.93 -14.68 -67.25
C LYS A 173 36.38 -16.07 -67.69
N TRP A 174 35.69 -17.12 -67.25
CA TRP A 174 36.02 -18.50 -67.63
C TRP A 174 35.81 -18.77 -69.12
N TRP A 175 34.76 -18.21 -69.73
CA TRP A 175 34.53 -18.29 -71.17
C TRP A 175 35.60 -17.54 -71.99
N ILE A 176 36.05 -16.38 -71.53
CA ILE A 176 37.11 -15.61 -72.20
C ILE A 176 38.45 -16.34 -72.11
N GLU A 177 38.82 -16.88 -70.94
CA GLU A 177 40.04 -17.68 -70.78
C GLU A 177 39.99 -18.98 -71.61
N PHE A 178 38.85 -19.66 -71.69
CA PHE A 178 38.68 -20.83 -72.54
C PHE A 178 38.81 -20.51 -74.04
N LEU A 179 38.25 -19.38 -74.49
CA LEU A 179 38.29 -18.95 -75.89
C LEU A 179 39.69 -18.46 -76.30
N LEU A 180 40.44 -17.84 -75.38
CA LEU A 180 41.85 -17.51 -75.57
C LEU A 180 42.77 -18.74 -75.55
N ALA A 181 42.43 -19.80 -74.81
CA ALA A 181 43.17 -21.06 -74.81
C ALA A 181 42.86 -21.94 -76.04
N ALA A 182 41.79 -21.65 -76.78
CA ALA A 182 41.35 -22.38 -77.97
C ALA A 182 41.74 -21.72 -79.30
N ILE A 183 42.42 -20.56 -79.28
CA ILE A 183 43.03 -19.87 -80.43
C ILE A 183 44.55 -20.06 -80.36
#